data_AF-J9VNJ3-F1
#
_entry.id   AF-J9VNJ3-F1
#
_cell.length_a   1.000
_cell.length_b   1.000
_cell.length_c   1.000
_cell.angle_alpha   90.00
_cell.angle_beta   90.00
_cell.angle_gamma   90.00
#
_symmetry.space_group_name_H-M   'P 1'
#
loop_
_entity.id
_entity.type
_entity.pdbx_description
1 polymer ?
#
loop_
_entity_poly.entity_id
_entity_poly.type
_entity_poly.pdbx_seq_one_letter_code
_entity_poly.pdbx_strand_id
1 'polypeptide(L)'
;MSPSSLSEFLLLSATLLDALPSSPPIDDTLLLQLHTVFGPMLVSALQLIDRREVVKVVLPTGRHVYQVASSAGKSYTLYINTLDSSVQEKTSHVNEPEPEELSENVQLNKPPSDPFALSSDISECQQGQSKRSDRTVNESQESRRRRIHASGEELQRMYCPCAGFSYNSLSGGRNVLCKHLLAVVIARKTSSWVEGSVGMEAVAGIVT
;
A
#
# COMPACT_ATOMS: atom_id res chain seq x y z
N MET A 1 10.34 -23.95 13.77
CA MET A 1 9.08 -23.92 12.99
C MET A 1 9.32 -24.62 11.66
N SER A 2 8.29 -25.23 11.06
CA SER A 2 8.37 -25.75 9.69
C SER A 2 8.36 -24.58 8.69
N PRO A 3 8.93 -24.74 7.47
CA PRO A 3 8.82 -23.70 6.45
C PRO A 3 7.36 -23.37 6.09
N SER A 4 6.44 -24.34 6.19
CA SER A 4 5.00 -24.09 6.01
C SER A 4 4.45 -23.07 7.01
N SER A 5 4.72 -23.26 8.31
CA SER A 5 4.19 -22.38 9.37
C SER A 5 4.66 -20.93 9.28
N LEU A 6 5.84 -20.67 8.70
CA LEU A 6 6.29 -19.31 8.39
C LEU A 6 5.53 -18.73 7.18
N SER A 7 5.30 -19.53 6.13
CA SER A 7 4.51 -19.09 4.97
C SER A 7 3.04 -18.82 5.33
N GLU A 8 2.46 -19.60 6.23
CA GLU A 8 1.11 -19.40 6.78
C GLU A 8 1.02 -18.09 7.59
N PHE A 9 2.00 -17.85 8.48
CA PHE A 9 2.09 -16.58 9.23
C PHE A 9 2.26 -15.36 8.31
N LEU A 10 3.10 -15.48 7.27
CA LEU A 10 3.30 -14.41 6.28
C LEU A 10 2.05 -14.15 5.43
N LEU A 11 1.34 -15.20 5.02
CA LEU A 11 0.10 -15.06 4.25
C LEU A 11 -1.03 -14.45 5.09
N LEU A 12 -1.14 -14.82 6.37
CA LEU A 12 -2.06 -14.19 7.32
C LEU A 12 -1.70 -12.73 7.56
N SER A 13 -0.41 -12.44 7.80
CA SER A 13 0.11 -11.08 7.94
C SER A 13 -0.23 -10.21 6.73
N ALA A 14 0.07 -10.69 5.53
CA ALA A 14 -0.23 -10.00 4.27
C ALA A 14 -1.74 -9.82 4.05
N THR A 15 -2.57 -10.78 4.48
CA THR A 15 -4.04 -10.67 4.37
C THR A 15 -4.59 -9.55 5.25
N LEU A 16 -4.12 -9.42 6.49
CA LEU A 16 -4.52 -8.34 7.41
C LEU A 16 -3.94 -6.99 6.98
N LEU A 17 -2.69 -6.97 6.47
CA LEU A 17 -2.04 -5.75 5.99
C LEU A 17 -2.60 -5.26 4.63
N ASP A 18 -3.18 -6.15 3.80
CA ASP A 18 -3.95 -5.73 2.60
C ASP A 18 -5.37 -5.27 2.93
N ALA A 19 -5.87 -5.53 4.14
CA ALA A 19 -7.15 -5.04 4.64
C ALA A 19 -7.06 -3.64 5.30
N LEU A 20 -5.85 -3.11 5.52
CA LEU A 20 -5.65 -1.75 6.04
C LEU A 20 -6.18 -0.68 5.07
N PRO A 21 -6.81 0.40 5.57
CA PRO A 21 -7.26 1.51 4.74
C PRO A 21 -6.08 2.38 4.28
N SER A 22 -6.25 3.06 3.13
CA SER A 22 -5.24 3.94 2.53
C SER A 22 -4.89 5.18 3.38
N SER A 23 -5.73 5.49 4.37
CA SER A 23 -5.61 6.60 5.32
C SER A 23 -6.27 6.21 6.65
N PRO A 24 -5.84 6.75 7.80
CA PRO A 24 -6.52 6.55 9.08
C PRO A 24 -7.93 7.17 9.10
N PRO A 25 -8.83 6.77 10.03
CA PRO A 25 -8.60 5.81 11.12
C PRO A 25 -8.55 4.34 10.65
N ILE A 26 -7.90 3.50 11.45
CA ILE A 26 -7.95 2.03 11.31
C ILE A 26 -9.12 1.53 12.17
N ASP A 27 -9.91 0.58 11.67
CA ASP A 27 -11.01 -0.03 12.42
C ASP A 27 -10.51 -0.86 13.62
N ASP A 28 -11.19 -0.74 14.77
CA ASP A 28 -10.82 -1.41 16.02
C ASP A 28 -10.84 -2.95 15.89
N THR A 29 -11.74 -3.51 15.07
CA THR A 29 -11.79 -4.96 14.81
C THR A 29 -10.54 -5.42 14.06
N LEU A 30 -10.10 -4.66 13.06
CA LEU A 30 -8.87 -4.95 12.31
C LEU A 30 -7.62 -4.72 13.16
N LEU A 31 -7.61 -3.68 14.01
CA LEU A 31 -6.53 -3.42 14.96
C LEU A 31 -6.41 -4.58 15.97
N LEU A 32 -7.53 -5.08 16.50
CA LEU A 32 -7.56 -6.25 17.37
C LEU A 32 -7.09 -7.53 16.67
N GLN A 33 -7.46 -7.76 15.40
CA GLN A 33 -6.97 -8.87 14.58
C GLN A 33 -5.46 -8.78 14.31
N LEU A 34 -4.93 -7.59 14.03
CA LEU A 34 -3.50 -7.35 13.92
C LEU A 34 -2.80 -7.58 15.28
N HIS A 35 -3.46 -7.25 16.39
CA HIS A 35 -2.92 -7.45 17.74
C HIS A 35 -2.88 -8.93 18.15
N THR A 36 -3.82 -9.78 17.73
CA THR A 36 -3.73 -11.23 18.01
C THR A 36 -2.61 -11.91 17.22
N VAL A 37 -2.24 -11.39 16.06
CA VAL A 37 -1.13 -11.92 15.22
C VAL A 37 0.24 -11.38 15.63
N PHE A 38 0.35 -10.07 15.91
CA PHE A 38 1.64 -9.42 16.21
C PHE A 38 1.87 -9.13 17.71
N GLY A 39 0.83 -9.19 18.55
CA GLY A 39 0.92 -8.92 19.99
C GLY A 39 1.45 -7.51 20.31
N PRO A 40 2.19 -7.35 21.42
CA PRO A 40 2.78 -6.06 21.85
C PRO A 40 3.71 -5.40 20.81
N MET A 41 4.17 -6.15 19.79
CA MET A 41 4.92 -5.59 18.68
C MET A 41 4.08 -4.61 17.84
N LEU A 42 2.76 -4.82 17.71
CA LEU A 42 1.87 -3.89 17.03
C LEU A 42 1.78 -2.56 17.80
N VAL A 43 1.54 -2.60 19.11
CA VAL A 43 1.47 -1.39 19.94
C VAL A 43 2.78 -0.60 19.85
N SER A 44 3.90 -1.31 19.88
CA SER A 44 5.24 -0.73 19.69
C SER A 44 5.51 -0.19 18.29
N ALA A 45 4.75 -0.62 17.27
CA ALA A 45 4.85 -0.16 15.89
C ALA A 45 3.94 1.04 15.62
N LEU A 46 2.70 1.01 16.11
CA LEU A 46 1.76 2.13 16.06
C LEU A 46 2.34 3.36 16.78
N GLN A 47 2.96 3.18 17.96
CA GLN A 47 3.64 4.27 18.68
C GLN A 47 4.73 4.98 17.86
N LEU A 48 5.40 4.29 16.93
CA LEU A 48 6.40 4.92 16.03
C LEU A 48 5.71 5.77 14.94
N ILE A 49 4.51 5.36 14.51
CA ILE A 49 3.69 6.08 13.51
C ILE A 49 3.03 7.31 14.16
N ASP A 50 2.39 7.12 15.32
CA ASP A 50 1.68 8.17 16.07
C ASP A 50 2.59 9.34 16.42
N ARG A 51 3.84 9.03 16.81
CA ARG A 51 4.89 10.01 17.12
C ARG A 51 5.59 10.59 15.91
N ARG A 52 5.23 10.15 14.70
CA ARG A 52 5.86 10.55 13.43
C ARG A 52 7.35 10.20 13.35
N GLU A 53 7.75 9.13 14.06
CA GLU A 53 9.12 8.57 14.10
C GLU A 53 9.44 7.67 12.87
N VAL A 54 8.53 7.61 11.88
CA VAL A 54 8.72 6.95 10.57
C VAL A 54 8.85 8.02 9.47
N VAL A 55 10.05 8.15 8.91
CA VAL A 55 10.38 9.11 7.85
C VAL A 55 10.62 8.37 6.54
N LYS A 56 9.90 8.74 5.47
CA LYS A 56 10.22 8.35 4.09
C LYS A 56 11.18 9.38 3.50
N VAL A 57 12.34 8.92 3.07
CA VAL A 57 13.34 9.74 2.36
C VAL A 57 13.31 9.37 0.90
N VAL A 58 13.02 10.34 0.02
CA VAL A 58 13.19 10.20 -1.43
C VAL A 58 14.60 10.65 -1.79
N LEU A 59 15.36 9.75 -2.42
CA LEU A 59 16.69 10.03 -2.95
C LEU A 59 16.55 10.72 -4.32
N PRO A 60 17.55 11.52 -4.76
CA PRO A 60 17.55 12.13 -6.10
C PRO A 60 17.49 11.12 -7.27
N THR A 61 17.69 9.83 -7.00
CA THR A 61 17.51 8.73 -7.98
C THR A 61 16.06 8.21 -8.11
N GLY A 62 15.07 8.90 -7.54
CA GLY A 62 13.65 8.47 -7.51
C GLY A 62 13.35 7.30 -6.56
N ARG A 63 14.36 6.49 -6.22
CA ARG A 63 14.30 5.49 -5.14
C ARG A 63 14.04 6.15 -3.80
N HIS A 64 13.41 5.41 -2.89
CA HIS A 64 13.12 5.88 -1.53
C HIS A 64 13.60 4.87 -0.48
N VAL A 65 13.91 5.37 0.72
CA VAL A 65 14.25 4.57 1.91
C VAL A 65 13.40 5.03 3.09
N TYR A 66 13.20 4.17 4.07
CA TYR A 66 12.48 4.53 5.30
C TYR A 66 13.45 4.58 6.47
N GLN A 67 13.51 5.71 7.17
CA GLN A 67 14.22 5.83 8.43
C GLN A 67 13.23 5.74 9.58
N VAL A 68 13.54 4.92 10.58
CA VAL A 68 12.68 4.72 11.76
C VAL A 68 13.51 4.95 13.02
N ALA A 69 12.98 5.68 13.99
CA ALA A 69 13.66 5.88 15.27
C ALA A 69 13.91 4.54 16.00
N SER A 70 15.01 4.50 16.77
CA SER A 70 15.37 3.38 17.62
C SER A 70 15.36 3.81 19.08
N SER A 71 15.03 2.88 19.98
CA SER A 71 15.28 3.05 21.42
C SER A 71 16.77 3.15 21.78
N ALA A 72 17.68 2.91 20.82
CA ALA A 72 19.12 3.15 20.94
C ALA A 72 19.58 4.51 20.36
N GLY A 73 18.65 5.45 20.09
CA GLY A 73 18.94 6.82 19.64
C GLY A 73 19.28 6.97 18.15
N LYS A 74 20.09 6.08 17.58
CA LYS A 74 20.35 6.04 16.13
C LYS A 74 19.16 5.46 15.37
N SER A 75 18.64 6.15 14.35
CA SER A 75 17.60 5.62 13.48
C SER A 75 18.09 4.42 12.64
N TYR A 76 17.17 3.53 12.26
CA TYR A 76 17.44 2.45 11.32
C TYR A 76 17.01 2.86 9.91
N THR A 77 17.95 2.90 8.96
CA THR A 77 17.63 2.99 7.53
C THR A 77 17.15 1.63 7.02
N LEU A 78 15.99 1.61 6.36
CA LEU A 78 15.31 0.42 5.84
C LEU A 78 15.09 0.54 4.33
N TYR A 79 15.69 -0.39 3.59
CA TYR A 79 15.58 -0.51 2.14
C TYR A 79 14.45 -1.48 1.81
N ILE A 80 13.25 -0.94 1.55
CA ILE A 80 12.11 -1.76 1.11
C ILE A 80 12.02 -1.68 -0.42
N ASN A 81 12.50 -2.73 -1.08
CA ASN A 81 12.53 -2.80 -2.54
C ASN A 81 11.16 -3.21 -3.11
N THR A 82 10.20 -2.29 -3.08
CA THR A 82 9.16 -2.30 -4.12
C THR A 82 9.73 -1.76 -5.40
N LEU A 83 9.68 -2.58 -6.45
CA LEU A 83 9.65 -2.10 -7.82
C LEU A 83 8.32 -1.34 -7.98
N ASP A 84 8.37 -0.03 -7.77
CA ASP A 84 7.26 0.85 -8.07
C ASP A 84 7.15 0.97 -9.60
N SER A 85 6.26 0.17 -10.19
CA SER A 85 6.07 0.02 -11.64
C SER A 85 5.48 1.27 -12.33
N SER A 86 5.63 2.45 -11.72
CA SER A 86 5.00 3.72 -12.12
C SER A 86 6.00 4.79 -12.59
N VAL A 87 7.31 4.49 -12.65
CA VAL A 87 8.37 5.46 -13.01
C VAL A 87 9.05 5.11 -14.35
N GLN A 88 8.22 4.85 -15.35
CA GLN A 88 8.46 5.02 -16.79
C GLN A 88 7.14 5.65 -17.30
N GLU A 89 7.06 6.84 -17.91
CA GLU A 89 8.06 7.82 -18.32
C GLU A 89 7.60 9.23 -17.91
N LYS A 90 8.49 10.14 -17.46
CA LYS A 90 8.21 11.60 -17.48
C LYS A 90 9.43 12.53 -17.40
N THR A 91 10.46 12.21 -18.18
CA THR A 91 11.54 13.10 -18.60
C THR A 91 11.95 12.61 -19.99
N SER A 92 11.86 13.38 -21.07
CA SER A 92 11.87 14.85 -21.18
C SER A 92 11.04 15.39 -22.36
N HIS A 93 10.38 16.53 -22.16
CA HIS A 93 10.42 17.61 -23.16
C HIS A 93 10.19 18.97 -22.47
N VAL A 94 11.06 19.93 -22.77
CA VAL A 94 10.94 21.33 -22.33
C VAL A 94 10.52 22.15 -23.54
N ASN A 95 9.57 23.08 -23.35
CA ASN A 95 9.59 24.46 -23.87
C ASN A 95 8.29 25.21 -23.52
N GLU A 96 8.46 26.40 -22.94
CA GLU A 96 7.51 27.53 -22.90
C GLU A 96 7.73 28.45 -24.13
N PRO A 97 6.94 29.52 -24.37
CA PRO A 97 5.50 29.72 -24.08
C PRO A 97 4.71 30.40 -25.24
N GLU A 98 3.36 30.31 -25.20
CA GLU A 98 2.37 31.29 -25.74
C GLU A 98 2.36 31.67 -27.26
N PRO A 99 1.35 32.41 -27.80
CA PRO A 99 0.11 32.93 -27.19
C PRO A 99 -1.23 32.53 -27.89
N GLU A 100 -2.34 32.95 -27.23
CA GLU A 100 -3.69 33.35 -27.72
C GLU A 100 -4.28 32.86 -29.07
N GLU A 101 -5.57 32.41 -29.04
CA GLU A 101 -6.69 33.23 -29.57
C GLU A 101 -8.10 32.74 -29.13
N LEU A 102 -9.13 33.59 -29.31
CA LEU A 102 -10.54 33.36 -28.96
C LEU A 102 -11.39 32.92 -30.17
N SER A 103 -12.47 32.15 -29.96
CA SER A 103 -13.75 32.38 -30.66
C SER A 103 -14.93 31.63 -30.02
N GLU A 104 -16.12 32.25 -30.07
CA GLU A 104 -17.41 31.70 -29.64
C GLU A 104 -18.30 31.33 -30.84
N ASN A 105 -19.05 30.23 -30.79
CA ASN A 105 -20.34 30.13 -31.53
C ASN A 105 -21.34 29.11 -30.93
N VAL A 106 -22.13 29.64 -29.99
CA VAL A 106 -23.60 29.48 -29.80
C VAL A 106 -24.35 29.39 -31.16
N GLN A 107 -25.50 28.74 -31.44
CA GLN A 107 -26.76 28.32 -30.76
C GLN A 107 -27.40 27.14 -31.58
N LEU A 108 -28.60 26.54 -31.42
CA LEU A 108 -29.78 26.56 -30.52
C LEU A 108 -30.59 25.24 -30.71
N ASN A 109 -31.24 24.67 -29.67
CA ASN A 109 -32.69 24.30 -29.60
C ASN A 109 -33.06 23.18 -28.60
N LYS A 110 -34.33 23.19 -28.13
CA LYS A 110 -34.96 22.24 -27.18
C LYS A 110 -36.49 22.15 -27.45
N PRO A 111 -37.29 21.44 -26.63
CA PRO A 111 -37.92 20.12 -26.82
C PRO A 111 -39.32 20.20 -27.50
N PRO A 112 -40.21 19.16 -27.41
CA PRO A 112 -41.06 18.99 -26.21
C PRO A 112 -41.04 17.58 -25.58
N SER A 113 -41.70 17.48 -24.43
CA SER A 113 -41.84 16.34 -23.51
C SER A 113 -43.07 15.45 -23.77
N ASP A 114 -42.95 14.15 -23.47
CA ASP A 114 -43.89 13.27 -22.71
C ASP A 114 -45.40 13.19 -23.10
N PRO A 115 -46.23 12.27 -22.53
CA PRO A 115 -45.97 11.00 -21.85
C PRO A 115 -46.75 9.80 -22.48
N PHE A 116 -46.77 8.65 -21.80
CA PHE A 116 -47.67 7.48 -22.00
C PHE A 116 -47.60 6.70 -23.33
N ALA A 117 -46.89 5.57 -23.28
CA ALA A 117 -47.30 4.35 -23.97
C ALA A 117 -47.01 3.14 -23.06
N LEU A 118 -48.03 2.35 -22.73
CA LEU A 118 -47.93 1.16 -21.89
C LEU A 118 -48.48 -0.05 -22.64
N SER A 119 -47.61 -0.97 -23.04
CA SER A 119 -48.01 -2.31 -23.48
C SER A 119 -46.94 -3.32 -23.13
N SER A 120 -47.34 -4.31 -22.34
CA SER A 120 -46.58 -5.52 -22.05
C SER A 120 -46.18 -6.25 -23.34
N ASP A 121 -45.03 -6.92 -23.32
CA ASP A 121 -44.98 -8.28 -23.85
C ASP A 121 -43.92 -9.09 -23.09
N ILE A 122 -44.29 -10.31 -22.69
CA ILE A 122 -43.38 -11.27 -22.05
C ILE A 122 -42.96 -12.25 -23.13
N SER A 123 -41.71 -12.16 -23.59
CA SER A 123 -41.08 -13.13 -24.48
C SER A 123 -39.72 -13.56 -23.94
N GLU A 124 -39.41 -14.83 -24.12
CA GLU A 124 -38.42 -15.56 -23.32
C GLU A 124 -36.97 -15.13 -23.57
N CYS A 125 -36.22 -14.92 -22.48
CA CYS A 125 -34.76 -14.82 -22.49
C CYS A 125 -34.12 -15.54 -21.26
N GLN A 126 -34.72 -16.65 -20.82
CA GLN A 126 -34.15 -17.50 -19.77
C GLN A 126 -33.07 -18.46 -20.31
N GLN A 127 -31.87 -17.92 -20.59
CA GLN A 127 -30.58 -18.62 -20.37
C GLN A 127 -29.39 -17.69 -20.70
N GLY A 128 -28.73 -17.17 -19.66
CA GLY A 128 -27.48 -16.39 -19.85
C GLY A 128 -26.98 -15.62 -18.62
N GLN A 129 -27.87 -15.23 -17.70
CA GLN A 129 -27.53 -14.25 -16.66
C GLN A 129 -26.62 -14.78 -15.53
N SER A 130 -26.62 -16.10 -15.24
CA SER A 130 -25.77 -16.70 -14.19
C SER A 130 -24.26 -16.54 -14.46
N LYS A 131 -23.79 -16.77 -15.69
CA LYS A 131 -22.35 -16.83 -16.01
C LYS A 131 -21.64 -15.46 -16.07
N ARG A 132 -22.37 -14.33 -16.00
CA ARG A 132 -21.78 -12.98 -16.13
C ARG A 132 -21.47 -12.31 -14.79
N SER A 133 -22.24 -12.60 -13.74
CA SER A 133 -21.97 -12.14 -12.37
C SER A 133 -20.77 -12.90 -11.75
N ASP A 134 -20.75 -14.21 -11.94
CA ASP A 134 -19.74 -15.10 -11.37
C ASP A 134 -18.30 -14.74 -11.83
N ARG A 135 -18.13 -14.38 -13.10
CA ARG A 135 -16.81 -14.03 -13.67
C ARG A 135 -16.17 -12.83 -13.00
N THR A 136 -16.89 -11.73 -12.81
CA THR A 136 -16.31 -10.49 -12.25
C THR A 136 -16.00 -10.63 -10.75
N VAL A 137 -16.78 -11.44 -10.03
CA VAL A 137 -16.48 -11.81 -8.63
C VAL A 137 -15.17 -12.61 -8.56
N ASN A 138 -15.00 -13.63 -9.40
CA ASN A 138 -13.78 -14.44 -9.43
C ASN A 138 -12.54 -13.62 -9.88
N GLU A 139 -12.66 -12.76 -10.88
CA GLU A 139 -11.59 -11.86 -11.33
C GLU A 139 -11.12 -10.90 -10.22
N SER A 140 -12.07 -10.37 -9.43
CA SER A 140 -11.77 -9.52 -8.26
C SER A 140 -11.09 -10.32 -7.13
N GLN A 141 -11.59 -11.51 -6.81
CA GLN A 141 -11.00 -12.37 -5.77
C GLN A 141 -9.58 -12.86 -6.14
N GLU A 142 -9.36 -13.26 -7.40
CA GLU A 142 -8.04 -13.65 -7.91
C GLU A 142 -7.06 -12.46 -7.91
N SER A 143 -7.53 -11.26 -8.28
CA SER A 143 -6.73 -10.03 -8.20
C SER A 143 -6.31 -9.73 -6.76
N ARG A 144 -7.23 -9.83 -5.79
CA ARG A 144 -6.91 -9.69 -4.36
C ARG A 144 -5.94 -10.76 -3.88
N ARG A 145 -6.15 -12.02 -4.26
CA ARG A 145 -5.27 -13.16 -3.94
C ARG A 145 -3.84 -12.90 -4.42
N ARG A 146 -3.66 -12.42 -5.65
CA ARG A 146 -2.34 -12.06 -6.20
C ARG A 146 -1.64 -10.98 -5.38
N ARG A 147 -2.34 -9.90 -5.00
CA ARG A 147 -1.76 -8.83 -4.14
C ARG A 147 -1.33 -9.37 -2.78
N ILE A 148 -2.14 -10.21 -2.14
CA ILE A 148 -1.84 -10.82 -0.84
C ILE A 148 -0.60 -11.71 -0.93
N HIS A 149 -0.50 -12.57 -1.95
CA HIS A 149 0.70 -13.42 -2.15
C HIS A 149 1.96 -12.58 -2.43
N ALA A 150 1.87 -11.57 -3.30
CA ALA A 150 2.99 -10.66 -3.59
C ALA A 150 3.44 -9.87 -2.34
N SER A 151 2.49 -9.41 -1.52
CA SER A 151 2.78 -8.74 -0.23
C SER A 151 3.43 -9.70 0.78
N GLY A 152 3.00 -10.97 0.83
CA GLY A 152 3.64 -11.99 1.65
C GLY A 152 5.10 -12.26 1.25
N GLU A 153 5.39 -12.27 -0.05
CA GLU A 153 6.76 -12.39 -0.57
C GLU A 153 7.60 -11.12 -0.31
N GLU A 154 7.01 -9.92 -0.45
CA GLU A 154 7.68 -8.65 -0.09
C GLU A 154 8.11 -8.67 1.39
N LEU A 155 7.19 -9.04 2.30
CA LEU A 155 7.44 -9.17 3.74
C LEU A 155 8.55 -10.19 4.07
N GLN A 156 8.66 -11.27 3.30
CA GLN A 156 9.72 -12.27 3.46
C GLN A 156 11.11 -11.73 3.05
N ARG A 157 11.15 -10.78 2.12
CA ARG A 157 12.38 -10.19 1.56
C ARG A 157 12.84 -8.93 2.32
N MET A 158 12.04 -8.41 3.27
CA MET A 158 12.42 -7.25 4.08
C MET A 158 13.50 -7.58 5.12
N TYR A 159 14.40 -6.62 5.37
CA TYR A 159 15.44 -6.71 6.38
C TYR A 159 15.45 -5.47 7.27
N CYS A 160 15.77 -5.65 8.56
CA CYS A 160 16.01 -4.55 9.48
C CYS A 160 17.27 -4.82 10.34
N PRO A 161 18.24 -3.89 10.40
CA PRO A 161 19.47 -4.05 11.19
C PRO A 161 19.27 -3.86 12.72
N CYS A 162 18.11 -4.26 13.26
CA CYS A 162 17.84 -4.21 14.70
C CYS A 162 17.98 -5.59 15.36
N ALA A 163 18.39 -5.60 16.62
CA ALA A 163 18.54 -6.84 17.41
C ALA A 163 17.24 -7.68 17.48
N GLY A 164 16.07 -7.02 17.49
CA GLY A 164 14.77 -7.70 17.49
C GLY A 164 14.48 -8.47 16.19
N PHE A 165 14.87 -7.94 15.02
CA PHE A 165 14.77 -8.67 13.76
C PHE A 165 15.72 -9.87 13.75
N SER A 166 16.97 -9.66 14.18
CA SER A 166 17.97 -10.73 14.28
C SER A 166 17.48 -11.88 15.17
N TYR A 167 16.99 -11.58 16.39
CA TYR A 167 16.48 -12.58 17.33
C TYR A 167 15.22 -13.29 16.80
N ASN A 168 14.25 -12.55 16.27
CA ASN A 168 13.00 -13.14 15.76
C ASN A 168 13.26 -14.05 14.54
N SER A 169 14.04 -13.57 13.57
CA SER A 169 14.30 -14.27 12.30
C SER A 169 15.33 -15.40 12.42
N LEU A 170 16.38 -15.27 13.24
CA LEU A 170 17.45 -16.27 13.35
C LEU A 170 17.29 -17.24 14.53
N SER A 171 16.79 -16.77 15.68
CA SER A 171 16.73 -17.56 16.91
C SER A 171 15.32 -18.06 17.26
N GLY A 172 14.29 -17.28 16.94
CA GLY A 172 12.90 -17.58 17.31
C GLY A 172 12.11 -18.32 16.23
N GLY A 173 12.28 -17.95 14.96
CA GLY A 173 11.50 -18.44 13.81
C GLY A 173 10.02 -18.03 13.80
N ARG A 174 9.52 -17.37 14.86
CA ARG A 174 8.10 -17.05 15.09
C ARG A 174 7.55 -15.99 14.15
N ASN A 175 8.40 -15.10 13.66
CA ASN A 175 8.04 -13.96 12.83
C ASN A 175 9.31 -13.37 12.17
N VAL A 176 9.28 -13.09 10.87
CA VAL A 176 10.39 -12.36 10.20
C VAL A 176 10.24 -10.84 10.29
N LEU A 177 9.30 -10.35 11.09
CA LEU A 177 9.03 -8.93 11.28
C LEU A 177 9.46 -8.45 12.67
N CYS A 178 9.87 -7.20 12.73
CA CYS A 178 10.14 -6.46 13.95
C CYS A 178 9.25 -5.20 14.01
N LYS A 179 9.19 -4.51 15.15
CA LYS A 179 8.36 -3.29 15.29
C LYS A 179 8.66 -2.20 14.25
N HIS A 180 9.92 -2.08 13.79
CA HIS A 180 10.29 -1.06 12.79
C HIS A 180 9.79 -1.44 11.39
N LEU A 181 9.92 -2.71 10.96
CA LEU A 181 9.34 -3.17 9.70
C LEU A 181 7.82 -3.07 9.72
N LEU A 182 7.18 -3.50 10.82
CA LEU A 182 5.73 -3.40 10.97
C LEU A 182 5.26 -1.94 10.93
N ALA A 183 5.98 -1.01 11.59
CA ALA A 183 5.67 0.42 11.55
C ALA A 183 5.78 0.99 10.14
N VAL A 184 6.83 0.65 9.38
CA VAL A 184 6.95 1.11 7.98
C VAL A 184 5.87 0.49 7.10
N VAL A 185 5.56 -0.80 7.21
CA VAL A 185 4.55 -1.43 6.35
C VAL A 185 3.15 -0.88 6.62
N ILE A 186 2.79 -0.67 7.89
CA ILE A 186 1.53 -0.01 8.24
C ILE A 186 1.54 1.44 7.72
N ALA A 187 2.58 2.24 8.00
CA ALA A 187 2.69 3.61 7.49
C ALA A 187 2.58 3.69 5.96
N ARG A 188 3.19 2.76 5.23
CA ARG A 188 3.12 2.65 3.76
C ARG A 188 1.72 2.35 3.25
N LYS A 189 0.94 1.53 3.99
CA LYS A 189 -0.46 1.26 3.68
C LYS A 189 -1.37 2.44 4.04
N THR A 190 -1.18 3.07 5.20
CA THR A 190 -2.05 4.14 5.74
C THR A 190 -1.60 5.56 5.39
N SER A 191 -0.67 5.72 4.45
CA SER A 191 -0.08 7.02 4.05
C SER A 191 0.47 7.86 5.22
N SER A 192 0.92 7.19 6.29
CA SER A 192 1.21 7.80 7.61
C SER A 192 2.70 7.89 7.91
N TRP A 193 3.46 8.59 7.06
CA TRP A 193 4.89 8.86 7.26
C TRP A 193 5.19 10.37 7.20
N VAL A 194 6.38 10.77 7.66
CA VAL A 194 6.94 12.12 7.39
C VAL A 194 7.77 12.05 6.11
N GLU A 195 7.64 13.00 5.18
CA GLU A 195 8.52 13.06 4.02
C GLU A 195 9.79 13.86 4.37
N GLY A 196 10.96 13.24 4.20
CA GLY A 196 12.27 13.83 4.44
C GLY A 196 12.98 14.14 3.12
N SER A 197 13.15 15.42 2.80
CA SER A 197 14.00 15.86 1.69
C SER A 197 15.47 15.85 2.11
N VAL A 198 16.34 15.36 1.24
CA VAL A 198 17.78 15.18 1.52
C VAL A 198 18.58 15.95 0.48
N GLY A 199 19.18 17.06 0.91
CA GLY A 199 20.18 17.78 0.13
C GLY A 199 21.43 16.91 -0.10
N MET A 200 22.17 17.18 -1.18
CA MET A 200 23.23 16.30 -1.68
C MET A 200 24.29 15.92 -0.61
N GLU A 201 24.61 16.86 0.30
CA GLU A 201 25.57 16.64 1.39
C GLU A 201 25.09 15.63 2.43
N ALA A 202 23.78 15.58 2.70
CA ALA A 202 23.20 14.69 3.72
C ALA A 202 23.06 13.23 3.26
N VAL A 203 23.19 12.95 1.96
CA VAL A 203 23.14 11.57 1.41
C VAL A 203 24.24 10.69 2.01
N ALA A 204 25.41 11.26 2.33
CA ALA A 204 26.54 10.54 2.92
C ALA A 204 26.21 9.95 4.30
N GLY A 205 25.40 10.63 5.12
CA GLY A 205 25.05 10.20 6.48
C GLY A 205 23.94 9.13 6.57
N ILE A 206 23.39 8.68 5.43
CA ILE A 206 22.29 7.70 5.38
C ILE A 206 22.82 6.25 5.30
N VAL A 207 24.10 6.10 4.95
CA VAL A 207 24.78 4.82 4.63
C VAL A 207 25.83 4.43 5.71
N THR A 208 25.98 5.23 6.77
CA THR A 208 27.00 5.10 7.85
C THR A 208 26.41 4.74 9.21
#